data_AF-A0A5Y8UCE9-F1
#
_entry.id   AF-A0A5Y8UCE9-F1
#
_cell.length_a   1.000
_cell.length_b   1.000
_cell.length_c   1.000
_cell.angle_alpha   90.00
_cell.angle_beta   90.00
_cell.angle_gamma   90.00
#
_symmetry.space_group_name_H-M   'P 1'
#
loop_
_entity.id
_entity.type
_entity.pdbx_description
1 polymer ?
#
loop_
_entity_poly.entity_id
_entity_poly.type
_entity_poly.pdbx_seq_one_letter_code
_entity_poly.pdbx_strand_id
1 'polypeptide(L)'
;MKVKITRKYLSKTCIVGDFEVLDDEDKVLYKCFSLEEDKEGLESGKDLRIPEGNYNLKRHSPSRFENTLRSITKKDDDTMINVYNDEVPASRA
;
A
#
# COMPACT_ATOMS: atom_id res chain seq x y z
N MET A 1 7.53 -0.82 -10.17
CA MET A 1 7.91 -0.53 -8.78
C MET A 1 7.21 -1.48 -7.85
N LYS A 2 7.86 -1.83 -6.75
CA LYS A 2 7.32 -2.73 -5.73
C LYS A 2 7.46 -2.11 -4.35
N VAL A 3 6.64 -2.55 -3.41
CA VAL A 3 6.84 -2.28 -1.99
C VAL A 3 6.93 -3.58 -1.23
N LYS A 4 7.85 -3.64 -0.28
CA LYS A 4 8.00 -4.75 0.64
C LYS A 4 7.77 -4.26 2.05
N ILE A 5 6.91 -4.99 2.75
CA ILE A 5 6.47 -4.66 4.09
C ILE A 5 6.79 -5.86 4.98
N THR A 6 7.59 -5.65 6.03
CA THR A 6 8.02 -6.72 6.95
C THR A 6 7.72 -6.32 8.40
N ARG A 7 7.21 -7.25 9.22
CA ARG A 7 6.92 -7.00 10.64
C ARG A 7 8.09 -7.45 11.50
N LYS A 8 8.45 -6.65 12.51
CA LYS A 8 9.54 -7.00 13.43
C LYS A 8 9.06 -7.15 14.86
N TYR A 9 8.36 -6.12 15.36
CA TYR A 9 7.98 -6.06 16.76
C TYR A 9 6.50 -5.79 16.90
N LEU A 10 5.78 -6.71 17.53
CA LEU A 10 4.41 -6.52 17.94
C LEU A 10 4.39 -6.01 19.38
N SER A 11 3.80 -4.83 19.57
CA SER A 11 3.39 -4.30 20.88
C SER A 11 1.89 -4.56 21.09
N LYS A 12 1.34 -4.12 22.23
CA LYS A 12 -0.09 -4.33 22.56
C LYS A 12 -1.05 -3.69 21.56
N THR A 13 -0.67 -2.59 20.92
CA THR A 13 -1.55 -1.78 20.06
C THR A 13 -0.85 -1.25 18.82
N CYS A 14 0.39 -1.67 18.56
CA CYS A 14 1.15 -1.19 17.42
C CYS A 14 2.19 -2.21 16.98
N ILE A 15 2.59 -2.10 15.72
CA ILE A 15 3.63 -2.92 15.12
C ILE A 15 4.72 -2.01 14.55
N VAL A 16 5.96 -2.36 14.84
CA VAL A 16 7.13 -1.77 14.18
C VAL A 16 7.60 -2.70 13.08
N GLY A 17 7.72 -2.18 11.87
CA GLY A 17 8.13 -2.90 10.67
C GLY A 17 9.22 -2.21 9.87
N ASP A 18 9.67 -2.88 8.83
CA ASP A 18 10.45 -2.27 7.75
C ASP A 18 9.53 -2.03 6.55
N PHE A 19 9.63 -0.84 5.97
CA PHE A 19 9.01 -0.49 4.70
C PHE A 19 10.10 -0.21 3.67
N GLU A 20 10.07 -0.93 2.56
CA GLU A 20 11.03 -0.81 1.46
C GLU A 20 10.29 -0.51 0.16
N VAL A 21 10.78 0.48 -0.60
CA VAL A 21 10.37 0.72 -1.99
C VAL A 21 11.47 0.18 -2.88
N LEU A 22 11.08 -0.66 -3.83
CA LEU A 22 11.96 -1.36 -4.75
C LEU A 22 11.62 -0.94 -6.18
N ASP A 23 12.63 -0.90 -7.07
CA ASP A 23 12.37 -0.84 -8.50
C ASP A 23 11.89 -2.20 -9.04
N ASP A 24 11.78 -2.33 -10.36
CA ASP A 24 11.32 -3.57 -11.00
C ASP A 24 12.37 -4.70 -10.92
N GLU A 25 13.65 -4.37 -10.72
CA GLU A 25 14.79 -5.27 -10.58
C GLU A 25 15.14 -5.59 -9.11
N ASP A 26 14.22 -5.29 -8.18
CA ASP A 26 14.36 -5.51 -6.73
C ASP A 26 15.49 -4.72 -6.06
N LYS A 27 15.94 -3.62 -6.68
CA LYS A 27 16.88 -2.69 -6.05
C LYS A 27 16.12 -1.75 -5.11
N VAL A 28 16.65 -1.59 -3.89
CA VAL A 28 16.08 -0.68 -2.89
C VAL A 28 16.27 0.77 -3.34
N LEU A 29 15.16 1.47 -3.53
CA LEU A 29 15.10 2.91 -3.81
C LEU A 29 14.92 3.72 -2.52
N TYR A 30 14.19 3.17 -1.54
CA TYR A 30 13.92 3.80 -0.25
C TYR A 30 13.69 2.75 0.82
N LYS A 31 14.12 3.03 2.05
CA LYS A 31 13.89 2.18 3.22
C LYS A 31 13.67 3.02 4.47
N CYS A 32 12.67 2.67 5.27
CA CYS A 32 12.45 3.24 6.59
C CYS A 32 11.87 2.21 7.56
N PHE A 33 11.81 2.60 8.84
CA PHE A 33 10.95 1.92 9.80
C PHE A 33 9.52 2.44 9.68
N SER A 34 8.55 1.53 9.75
CA SER A 34 7.13 1.85 9.81
C SER A 34 6.60 1.61 11.23
N LEU A 35 5.72 2.51 11.69
CA LEU A 35 4.92 2.32 12.89
C LEU A 35 3.46 2.21 12.44
N GLU A 36 2.83 1.07 12.72
CA GLU A 36 1.51 0.72 12.20
C GLU A 36 0.59 0.24 13.33
N GLU A 37 -0.73 0.23 13.08
CA GLU A 37 -1.71 -0.35 13.99
C GLU A 37 -1.44 -1.86 14.21
N ASP A 38 -1.99 -2.47 15.25
CA ASP A 38 -1.87 -3.91 15.49
C ASP A 38 -2.69 -4.74 14.48
N LYS A 39 -3.86 -4.23 14.07
CA LYS A 39 -4.80 -4.96 13.21
C LYS A 39 -4.47 -4.84 11.73
N GLU A 40 -4.49 -5.97 11.04
CA GLU A 40 -4.35 -6.09 9.59
C GLU A 40 -5.55 -6.80 8.97
N GLY A 41 -5.75 -6.57 7.67
CA GLY A 41 -6.71 -7.33 6.89
C GLY A 41 -7.11 -6.64 5.60
N LEU A 42 -7.91 -7.33 4.80
CA LEU A 42 -8.30 -6.94 3.45
C LEU A 42 -9.78 -6.54 3.36
N GLU A 43 -10.41 -6.31 4.51
CA GLU A 43 -11.84 -6.08 4.65
C GLU A 43 -12.16 -4.61 4.36
N SER A 44 -13.02 -4.37 3.36
CA SER A 44 -13.40 -3.02 2.95
C SER A 44 -14.17 -2.28 4.04
N GLY A 45 -13.89 -0.98 4.19
CA GLY A 45 -14.60 -0.10 5.12
C GLY A 45 -14.18 -0.24 6.58
N LYS A 46 -13.11 -0.99 6.85
CA LYS A 46 -12.49 -1.07 8.18
C LYS A 46 -11.16 -0.33 8.18
N ASP A 47 -10.81 0.21 9.33
CA ASP A 47 -9.48 0.75 9.59
C ASP A 47 -8.55 -0.43 9.87
N LEU A 48 -7.90 -0.91 8.82
CA LEU A 48 -6.99 -2.06 8.85
C LEU A 48 -5.76 -1.71 8.04
N ARG A 49 -4.58 -2.04 8.56
CA ARG A 49 -3.34 -1.90 7.80
C ARG A 49 -3.23 -2.99 6.73
N ILE A 50 -2.43 -2.69 5.70
CA ILE A 50 -2.05 -3.66 4.67
C ILE A 50 -1.26 -4.80 5.34
N PRO A 51 -1.56 -6.08 5.06
CA PRO A 51 -0.79 -7.21 5.56
C PRO A 51 0.70 -7.14 5.21
N GLU A 52 1.52 -7.93 5.87
CA GLU A 52 2.90 -8.09 5.43
C GLU A 52 2.99 -8.78 4.06
N GLY A 53 4.02 -8.43 3.29
CA GLY A 53 4.21 -9.04 1.97
C GLY A 53 4.95 -8.16 0.99
N ASN A 54 5.05 -8.70 -0.23
CA ASN A 54 5.58 -8.00 -1.39
C ASN A 54 4.42 -7.61 -2.30
N TYR A 55 4.35 -6.35 -2.68
CA TYR A 55 3.28 -5.82 -3.50
C TYR A 55 3.85 -5.11 -4.72
N ASN A 56 3.17 -5.30 -5.84
CA ASN A 56 3.40 -4.54 -7.05
C ASN A 56 2.60 -3.24 -6.99
N LEU A 57 3.19 -2.17 -7.53
CA LEU A 57 2.55 -0.88 -7.70
C LEU A 57 2.30 -0.61 -9.17
N LYS A 58 1.06 -0.30 -9.54
CA LYS A 58 0.70 0.13 -10.88
C LYS A 58 -0.23 1.33 -10.82
N ARG A 59 -0.04 2.30 -11.71
CA ARG A 59 -1.01 3.39 -11.87
C ARG A 59 -2.35 2.81 -12.34
N HIS A 60 -3.41 3.17 -11.64
CA HIS A 60 -4.75 2.81 -12.05
C HIS A 60 -5.16 3.75 -13.20
N SER A 61 -5.45 3.21 -14.38
CA SER A 61 -6.01 3.99 -15.49
C SER A 61 -6.85 3.10 -16.40
N PRO A 62 -8.12 3.45 -16.68
CA PRO A 62 -8.90 4.54 -16.09
C PRO A 62 -9.47 4.16 -14.71
N SER A 63 -9.35 5.00 -13.68
CA SER A 63 -10.01 4.76 -12.39
C SER A 63 -11.32 5.53 -12.27
N ARG A 64 -12.42 4.85 -11.96
CA ARG A 64 -13.71 5.51 -11.66
C ARG A 64 -13.65 6.40 -10.42
N PHE A 65 -12.62 6.22 -9.57
CA PHE A 65 -12.43 6.94 -8.32
C PHE A 65 -11.55 8.19 -8.47
N GLU A 66 -10.93 8.43 -9.63
CA GLU A 66 -10.09 9.62 -9.85
C GLU A 66 -10.85 10.92 -9.60
N ASN A 67 -12.11 11.02 -10.05
CA ASN A 67 -12.94 12.20 -9.79
C ASN A 67 -13.15 12.43 -8.28
N THR A 68 -13.38 11.36 -7.52
CA THR A 68 -13.52 11.42 -6.06
C THR A 68 -12.21 11.85 -5.41
N LEU A 69 -11.07 11.25 -5.80
CA LEU A 69 -9.74 11.61 -5.28
C LEU A 69 -9.49 13.11 -5.47
N ARG A 70 -9.60 13.61 -6.71
CA ARG A 70 -9.34 15.02 -7.04
C ARG A 70 -10.31 15.97 -6.32
N SER A 71 -11.56 15.53 -6.10
CA SER A 71 -12.51 16.31 -5.31
C SER A 71 -12.10 16.47 -3.85
N ILE A 72 -11.43 15.46 -3.27
CA ILE A 72 -10.96 15.44 -1.88
C ILE A 72 -9.67 16.24 -1.76
N THR A 73 -8.70 15.97 -2.63
CA THR A 73 -7.35 16.55 -2.56
C THR A 73 -7.26 17.96 -3.17
N LYS A 74 -8.25 18.35 -3.99
CA LYS A 74 -8.29 19.61 -4.75
C LYS A 74 -7.11 19.78 -5.72
N LYS A 75 -6.57 18.67 -6.21
CA LYS A 75 -5.47 18.64 -7.19
C LYS A 75 -5.88 17.83 -8.41
N ASP A 76 -5.76 18.43 -9.58
CA ASP A 76 -6.22 17.82 -10.83
C ASP A 76 -5.25 16.78 -11.41
N ASP A 77 -4.00 16.81 -10.98
CA ASP A 77 -2.93 15.90 -11.40
C ASP A 77 -2.78 14.67 -10.51
N ASP A 78 -3.59 14.56 -9.46
CA ASP A 78 -3.59 13.39 -8.60
C ASP A 78 -4.07 12.15 -9.34
N THR A 79 -3.34 11.05 -9.11
CA THR A 79 -3.57 9.75 -9.73
C THR A 79 -3.66 8.66 -8.66
N MET A 80 -4.45 7.63 -8.97
CA MET A 80 -4.59 6.46 -8.11
C MET A 80 -3.50 5.43 -8.40
N ILE A 81 -2.97 4.82 -7.35
CA ILE A 81 -2.04 3.69 -7.44
C ILE A 81 -2.74 2.45 -6.90
N ASN A 82 -2.67 1.35 -7.67
CA ASN A 82 -3.08 0.04 -7.22
C ASN A 82 -1.89 -0.64 -6.55
N VAL A 83 -2.13 -1.14 -5.33
CA VAL A 83 -1.23 -2.00 -4.57
C VAL A 83 -1.81 -3.41 -4.65
N TYR A 84 -1.06 -4.37 -5.22
CA TYR A 84 -1.58 -5.71 -5.48
C TYR A 84 -0.51 -6.80 -5.34
N ASN A 85 -0.94 -8.01 -5.05
CA ASN A 85 -0.12 -9.22 -4.97
C ASN A 85 -0.96 -10.43 -5.42
N ASP A 86 -0.49 -11.65 -5.16
CA ASP A 86 -1.21 -12.87 -5.55
C ASP A 86 -2.50 -13.08 -4.74
N GLU A 87 -2.57 -12.53 -3.52
CA GLU A 87 -3.76 -12.62 -2.65
C GLU A 87 -4.82 -11.57 -3.01
N VAL A 88 -4.38 -10.41 -3.49
CA VAL A 88 -5.22 -9.30 -3.94
C VAL A 88 -4.79 -8.92 -5.35
N PRO A 89 -5.32 -9.59 -6.39
CA PRO A 89 -4.89 -9.35 -7.76
C PRO A 89 -5.37 -7.99 -8.26
N ALA A 90 -4.61 -7.41 -9.20
CA ALA A 90 -4.92 -6.11 -9.80
C ALA A 90 -6.30 -6.04 -10.47
N SER A 91 -6.87 -7.17 -10.88
CA SER A 91 -8.20 -7.25 -11.49
C SER A 91 -9.36 -7.00 -10.53
N ARG A 92 -9.09 -6.99 -9.22
CA ARG A 92 -10.09 -6.68 -8.18
C ARG A 92 -10.28 -5.16 -7.98
N ALA A 93 -9.34 -4.34 -8.48
CA ALA A 93 -9.32 -2.88 -8.31
C ALA A 93 -10.19 -2.13 -9.33
#